data_AF-A0A353W3F0-F1
#
_entry.id   AF-A0A353W3F0-F1
#
_cell.length_a   1.000
_cell.length_b   1.000
_cell.length_c   1.000
_cell.angle_alpha   90.00
_cell.angle_beta   90.00
_cell.angle_gamma   90.00
#
_symmetry.space_group_name_H-M   'P 1'
#
loop_
_entity.id
_entity.type
_entity.pdbx_description
1 polymer ?
#
loop_
_entity_poly.entity_id
_entity_poly.type
_entity_poly.pdbx_seq_one_letter_code
_entity_poly.pdbx_strand_id
1 'polypeptide(L)'
;ERTNKKYEYHGIMDCKASVMIQGGDKACPFGCLGNGSCVAICPFDAIHVVNGLAIVDEEKCTACEKCIKECPKGIIQLVPYQANVVVDCSNHLFGKEVKKDCKVGCIGCKICEKACAFDAVHVVDSLARIDYEKCTNCMVCAEKCPTKSITAMIEDRKKAYIISEKCIGCTICAQNCPVDCIAGEKEKVHVVDDRKCIGCSVCYEKCPVDAIEMR
;
A
#
# COMPACT_ATOMS: atom_id res chain seq x y z
N GLU A 1 18.11 0.07 -6.87
CA GLU A 1 18.32 -1.10 -6.00
C GLU A 1 18.11 -0.73 -4.52
N ARG A 2 17.22 -1.43 -3.80
CA ARG A 2 16.76 -1.07 -2.43
C ARG A 2 17.58 -1.75 -1.30
N THR A 3 18.28 -2.82 -1.62
CA THR A 3 18.93 -3.76 -0.69
C THR A 3 20.41 -3.91 -1.03
N ASN A 4 21.26 -4.11 -0.03
CA ASN A 4 22.68 -4.38 -0.22
C ASN A 4 22.89 -5.76 -0.87
N LYS A 5 24.00 -5.94 -1.59
CA LYS A 5 24.41 -7.25 -2.13
C LYS A 5 25.38 -7.94 -1.19
N LYS A 6 25.27 -9.27 -1.10
CA LYS A 6 26.25 -10.15 -0.42
C LYS A 6 27.43 -10.46 -1.33
N TYR A 7 27.18 -10.56 -2.62
CA TYR A 7 28.14 -10.85 -3.67
C TYR A 7 27.57 -10.43 -5.03
N GLU A 8 28.40 -10.40 -6.08
CA GLU A 8 27.94 -10.18 -7.45
C GLU A 8 27.62 -11.51 -8.14
N TYR A 9 26.40 -11.65 -8.66
CA TYR A 9 25.94 -12.88 -9.31
C TYR A 9 26.25 -12.85 -10.81
N HIS A 10 27.04 -13.83 -11.28
CA HIS A 10 27.42 -13.99 -12.69
C HIS A 10 26.85 -15.28 -13.31
N GLY A 11 25.76 -15.82 -12.76
CA GLY A 11 25.14 -17.06 -13.23
C GLY A 11 24.03 -16.84 -14.27
N ILE A 12 23.18 -17.85 -14.43
CA ILE A 12 22.00 -17.79 -15.29
C ILE A 12 21.04 -16.73 -14.77
N MET A 13 20.62 -15.80 -15.63
CA MET A 13 19.65 -14.76 -15.30
C MET A 13 18.24 -15.34 -15.09
N ASP A 14 18.08 -16.02 -13.96
CA ASP A 14 16.86 -16.64 -13.50
C ASP A 14 16.85 -16.67 -11.95
N CYS A 15 15.72 -16.34 -11.34
CA CYS A 15 15.59 -16.26 -9.89
C CYS A 15 15.71 -17.64 -9.22
N LYS A 16 15.25 -18.72 -9.86
CA LYS A 16 15.37 -20.09 -9.30
C LYS A 16 16.83 -20.55 -9.34
N ALA A 17 17.56 -20.22 -10.41
CA ALA A 17 19.01 -20.46 -10.48
C ALA A 17 19.77 -19.69 -9.40
N SER A 18 19.44 -18.40 -9.21
CA SER A 18 20.10 -17.55 -8.24
C SER A 18 19.82 -17.97 -6.79
N VAL A 19 18.59 -18.39 -6.46
CA VAL A 19 18.25 -18.78 -5.08
C VAL A 19 19.01 -20.02 -4.60
N MET A 20 19.45 -20.90 -5.51
CA MET A 20 20.28 -22.06 -5.17
C MET A 20 21.67 -21.66 -4.63
N ILE A 21 22.14 -20.44 -4.93
CA ILE A 21 23.42 -19.94 -4.43
C ILE A 21 23.15 -19.06 -3.21
N GLN A 22 23.23 -19.65 -2.02
CA GLN A 22 23.08 -18.94 -0.73
C GLN A 22 21.78 -18.11 -0.63
N GLY A 23 20.68 -18.59 -1.23
CA GLY A 23 19.40 -17.89 -1.21
C GLY A 23 19.34 -16.65 -2.09
N GLY A 24 20.28 -16.46 -3.01
CA GLY A 24 20.40 -15.28 -3.89
C GLY A 24 21.43 -14.26 -3.41
N ASP A 25 21.72 -13.28 -4.26
CA ASP A 25 22.77 -12.27 -4.10
C ASP A 25 22.39 -11.11 -3.17
N LYS A 26 21.09 -10.88 -2.94
CA LYS A 26 20.60 -9.82 -2.05
C LYS A 26 20.81 -10.17 -0.57
N ALA A 27 21.21 -9.18 0.22
CA ALA A 27 21.34 -9.30 1.67
C ALA A 27 19.99 -9.66 2.33
N CYS A 28 18.90 -9.01 1.90
CA CYS A 28 17.55 -9.37 2.34
C CYS A 28 17.16 -10.77 1.81
N PRO A 29 16.88 -11.74 2.69
CA PRO A 29 16.51 -13.08 2.26
C PRO A 29 15.10 -13.17 1.66
N PHE A 30 14.28 -12.13 1.86
CA PHE A 30 12.88 -12.05 1.41
C PHE A 30 12.67 -11.13 0.21
N GLY A 31 13.73 -10.51 -0.32
CA GLY A 31 13.61 -9.51 -1.38
C GLY A 31 13.50 -10.11 -2.79
N CYS A 32 13.00 -9.31 -3.74
CA CYS A 32 13.11 -9.62 -5.15
C CYS A 32 14.61 -9.71 -5.53
N LEU A 33 14.99 -10.78 -6.24
CA LEU A 33 16.35 -10.97 -6.72
C LEU A 33 16.64 -10.14 -7.98
N GLY A 34 15.61 -9.83 -8.77
CA GLY A 34 15.74 -9.05 -10.00
C GLY A 34 16.21 -9.83 -11.23
N ASN A 35 16.18 -11.17 -11.18
CA ASN A 35 16.68 -12.01 -12.29
C ASN A 35 15.58 -12.45 -13.28
N GLY A 36 14.36 -11.91 -13.17
CA GLY A 36 13.41 -11.94 -14.30
C GLY A 36 12.59 -13.21 -14.54
N SER A 37 12.56 -14.23 -13.67
CA SER A 37 11.71 -15.42 -13.91
C SER A 37 10.22 -15.06 -14.10
N CYS A 38 9.72 -14.09 -13.33
CA CYS A 38 8.36 -13.56 -13.49
C CYS A 38 8.13 -12.81 -14.81
N VAL A 39 9.17 -12.20 -15.38
CA VAL A 39 9.13 -11.56 -16.70
C VAL A 39 9.03 -12.64 -17.77
N ALA A 40 9.89 -13.65 -17.70
CA ALA A 40 9.95 -14.74 -18.69
C ALA A 40 8.65 -15.55 -18.79
N ILE A 41 7.92 -15.73 -17.67
CA ILE A 41 6.69 -16.52 -17.64
C ILE A 41 5.44 -15.71 -17.99
N CYS A 42 5.51 -14.37 -17.99
CA CYS A 42 4.36 -13.51 -18.24
C CYS A 42 4.05 -13.48 -19.75
N PRO A 43 2.90 -14.00 -20.21
CA PRO A 43 2.58 -14.01 -21.64
C PRO A 43 1.98 -12.68 -22.12
N PHE A 44 1.77 -11.71 -21.21
CA PHE A 44 1.08 -10.44 -21.48
C PHE A 44 2.04 -9.25 -21.48
N ASP A 45 3.35 -9.47 -21.33
CA ASP A 45 4.34 -8.38 -21.23
C ASP A 45 4.00 -7.38 -20.10
N ALA A 46 3.39 -7.88 -19.03
CA ALA A 46 2.91 -7.08 -17.90
C ALA A 46 3.93 -6.94 -16.76
N ILE A 47 5.14 -7.51 -16.87
CA ILE A 47 6.14 -7.47 -15.79
C ILE A 47 7.50 -7.15 -16.38
N HIS A 48 8.20 -6.19 -15.78
CA HIS A 48 9.56 -5.80 -16.17
C HIS A 48 10.45 -5.66 -14.93
N VAL A 49 11.75 -5.97 -15.06
CA VAL A 49 12.71 -5.68 -13.99
C VAL A 49 13.27 -4.28 -14.19
N VAL A 50 12.98 -3.38 -13.25
CA VAL A 50 13.48 -2.00 -13.23
C VAL A 50 14.28 -1.79 -11.95
N ASN A 51 15.53 -1.34 -12.06
CA ASN A 51 16.41 -1.08 -10.92
C ASN A 51 16.58 -2.27 -9.95
N GLY A 52 16.56 -3.49 -10.50
CA GLY A 52 16.70 -4.75 -9.76
C GLY A 52 15.42 -5.24 -9.07
N LEU A 53 14.25 -4.69 -9.40
CA LEU A 53 12.94 -5.09 -8.85
C LEU A 53 11.97 -5.37 -9.98
N ALA A 54 11.13 -6.39 -9.82
CA ALA A 54 10.00 -6.62 -10.72
C ALA A 54 8.93 -5.55 -10.47
N ILE A 55 8.52 -4.88 -11.53
CA ILE A 55 7.41 -3.91 -11.58
C ILE A 55 6.34 -4.49 -12.49
N VAL A 56 5.09 -4.43 -12.05
CA VAL A 56 3.93 -4.94 -12.78
C VAL A 56 3.22 -3.76 -13.43
N ASP A 57 2.91 -3.88 -14.72
CA ASP A 57 2.00 -3.01 -15.46
C ASP A 57 0.57 -3.51 -15.21
N GLU A 58 -0.20 -2.75 -14.45
CA GLU A 58 -1.55 -3.11 -14.04
C GLU A 58 -2.56 -3.13 -15.20
N GLU A 59 -2.32 -2.32 -16.24
CA GLU A 59 -3.21 -2.23 -17.41
C GLU A 59 -3.05 -3.44 -18.35
N LYS A 60 -1.87 -4.08 -18.35
CA LYS A 60 -1.62 -5.31 -19.10
C LYS A 60 -1.87 -6.59 -18.29
N CYS A 61 -1.87 -6.50 -16.96
CA CYS A 61 -1.98 -7.66 -16.09
C CYS A 61 -3.39 -8.26 -16.15
N THR A 62 -3.48 -9.56 -16.45
CA THR A 62 -4.76 -10.28 -16.52
C THR A 62 -5.05 -11.12 -15.27
N ALA A 63 -4.28 -10.94 -14.19
CA ALA A 63 -4.37 -11.71 -12.95
C ALA A 63 -4.25 -13.24 -13.13
N CYS A 64 -3.50 -13.73 -14.13
CA CYS A 64 -3.36 -15.16 -14.41
C CYS A 64 -2.49 -15.97 -13.42
N GLU A 65 -1.90 -15.31 -12.42
CA GLU A 65 -1.08 -15.89 -11.33
C GLU A 65 0.20 -16.65 -11.71
N LYS A 66 0.57 -16.70 -13.00
CA LYS A 66 1.79 -17.40 -13.45
C LYS A 66 3.05 -16.87 -12.75
N CYS A 67 3.16 -15.55 -12.59
CA CYS A 67 4.28 -14.91 -11.90
C CYS A 67 4.36 -15.24 -10.40
N ILE A 68 3.20 -15.43 -9.75
CA ILE A 68 3.11 -15.81 -8.33
C ILE A 68 3.70 -17.21 -8.15
N LYS A 69 3.27 -18.16 -8.98
CA LYS A 69 3.74 -19.55 -8.97
C LYS A 69 5.22 -19.67 -9.35
N GLU A 70 5.68 -18.81 -10.24
CA GLU A 70 7.06 -18.82 -10.72
C GLU A 70 8.06 -18.21 -9.73
N CYS A 71 7.61 -17.33 -8.84
CA CYS A 71 8.50 -16.60 -7.93
C CYS A 71 9.06 -17.52 -6.82
N PRO A 72 10.37 -17.84 -6.82
CA PRO A 72 10.96 -18.72 -5.80
C PRO A 72 11.02 -18.09 -4.40
N LYS A 73 10.76 -16.78 -4.30
CA LYS A 73 10.69 -16.05 -3.03
C LYS A 73 9.26 -15.91 -2.49
N GLY A 74 8.23 -16.22 -3.30
CA GLY A 74 6.83 -16.11 -2.89
C GLY A 74 6.39 -14.68 -2.53
N ILE A 75 6.95 -13.65 -3.18
CA ILE A 75 6.74 -12.24 -2.81
C ILE A 75 5.73 -11.49 -3.68
N ILE A 76 5.24 -12.14 -4.74
CA ILE A 76 4.24 -11.56 -5.63
C ILE A 76 2.87 -12.05 -5.16
N GLN A 77 1.93 -11.13 -5.01
CA GLN A 77 0.55 -11.41 -4.60
C GLN A 77 -0.42 -10.58 -5.42
N LEU A 78 -1.66 -11.04 -5.53
CA LEU A 78 -2.75 -10.22 -6.07
C LEU A 78 -3.20 -9.22 -5.00
N VAL A 79 -3.58 -8.04 -5.46
CA VAL A 79 -4.26 -7.01 -4.67
C VAL A 79 -5.51 -6.57 -5.45
N PRO A 80 -6.55 -6.06 -4.77
CA PRO A 80 -7.72 -5.52 -5.46
C PRO A 80 -7.32 -4.40 -6.43
N TYR A 81 -7.94 -4.34 -7.61
CA TYR A 81 -7.64 -3.32 -8.63
C TYR A 81 -7.88 -1.88 -8.11
N GLN A 82 -8.84 -1.70 -7.20
CA GLN A 82 -9.16 -0.41 -6.58
C GLN A 82 -8.28 -0.08 -5.36
N ALA A 83 -7.26 -0.90 -5.06
CA ALA A 83 -6.40 -0.66 -3.91
C ALA A 83 -5.39 0.45 -4.22
N ASN A 84 -5.62 1.63 -3.64
CA ASN A 84 -4.73 2.78 -3.81
C ASN A 84 -3.55 2.76 -2.82
N VAL A 85 -3.40 1.68 -2.05
CA VAL A 85 -2.35 1.50 -1.05
C VAL A 85 -1.93 0.04 -0.97
N VAL A 86 -0.63 -0.22 -1.03
CA VAL A 86 -0.06 -1.58 -1.07
C VAL A 86 1.19 -1.66 -0.20
N VAL A 87 1.39 -2.79 0.48
CA VAL A 87 2.64 -3.09 1.20
C VAL A 87 3.63 -3.72 0.23
N ASP A 88 4.72 -3.00 -0.09
CA ASP A 88 5.77 -3.45 -1.02
C ASP A 88 6.72 -4.50 -0.40
N CYS A 89 6.72 -4.61 0.93
CA CYS A 89 7.70 -5.42 1.65
C CYS A 89 7.18 -6.85 1.90
N SER A 90 8.10 -7.82 1.86
CA SER A 90 7.83 -9.23 2.21
C SER A 90 8.75 -9.75 3.32
N ASN A 91 9.50 -8.86 3.99
CA ASN A 91 10.48 -9.27 5.00
C ASN A 91 9.85 -9.51 6.38
N HIS A 92 10.39 -10.48 7.12
CA HIS A 92 9.94 -10.84 8.46
C HIS A 92 10.97 -10.51 9.57
N LEU A 93 12.05 -9.80 9.24
CA LEU A 93 13.05 -9.33 10.21
C LEU A 93 12.54 -8.07 10.93
N PHE A 94 13.17 -7.72 12.06
CA PHE A 94 12.75 -6.60 12.90
C PHE A 94 13.80 -5.50 13.01
N GLY A 95 13.34 -4.24 12.96
CA GLY A 95 14.14 -3.09 13.39
C GLY A 95 15.50 -2.95 12.70
N LYS A 96 16.58 -3.07 13.48
CA LYS A 96 17.96 -2.83 13.02
C LYS A 96 18.43 -3.86 11.99
N GLU A 97 17.96 -5.10 12.08
CA GLU A 97 18.33 -6.17 11.13
C GLU A 97 17.86 -5.82 9.71
N VAL A 98 16.64 -5.30 9.59
CA VAL A 98 16.12 -4.80 8.32
C VAL A 98 16.97 -3.65 7.79
N LYS A 99 17.27 -2.66 8.64
CA LYS A 99 18.00 -1.44 8.25
C LYS A 99 19.44 -1.72 7.81
N LYS A 100 20.05 -2.79 8.33
CA LYS A 100 21.37 -3.26 7.91
C LYS A 100 21.36 -3.66 6.42
N ASP A 101 20.29 -4.31 5.97
CA ASP A 101 20.24 -4.94 4.65
C ASP A 101 19.43 -4.15 3.63
N CYS A 102 18.40 -3.41 4.05
CA CYS A 102 17.43 -2.75 3.18
C CYS A 102 17.09 -1.34 3.66
N LYS A 103 17.13 -0.38 2.74
CA LYS A 103 16.86 1.05 3.03
C LYS A 103 15.37 1.35 3.25
N VAL A 104 14.48 0.54 2.67
CA VAL A 104 13.02 0.79 2.64
C VAL A 104 12.21 -0.42 3.12
N GLY A 105 12.81 -1.33 3.88
CA GLY A 105 12.10 -2.50 4.40
C GLY A 105 11.13 -2.14 5.53
N CYS A 106 10.06 -2.92 5.70
CA CYS A 106 9.20 -2.81 6.87
C CYS A 106 10.01 -3.20 8.12
N ILE A 107 9.97 -2.37 9.17
CA ILE A 107 10.73 -2.61 10.41
C ILE A 107 9.87 -3.12 11.56
N GLY A 108 8.62 -3.50 11.29
CA GLY A 108 7.68 -3.99 12.31
C GLY A 108 7.24 -2.96 13.36
N CYS A 109 7.40 -1.65 13.11
CA CYS A 109 7.20 -0.59 14.12
C CYS A 109 5.76 -0.31 14.55
N LYS A 110 4.75 -0.90 13.87
CA LYS A 110 3.31 -0.72 14.14
C LYS A 110 2.76 0.71 14.02
N ILE A 111 3.51 1.66 13.46
CA ILE A 111 3.02 3.03 13.25
C ILE A 111 1.81 3.05 12.31
N CYS A 112 1.84 2.27 11.23
CA CYS A 112 0.75 2.15 10.28
C CYS A 112 -0.52 1.50 10.89
N GLU A 113 -0.34 0.45 11.69
CA GLU A 113 -1.42 -0.22 12.45
C GLU A 113 -2.10 0.76 13.40
N LYS A 114 -1.33 1.46 14.24
CA LYS A 114 -1.87 2.48 15.17
C LYS A 114 -2.52 3.67 14.48
N ALA A 115 -2.14 3.96 13.24
CA ALA A 115 -2.67 5.09 12.48
C ALA A 115 -3.96 4.75 11.74
N CYS A 116 -4.30 3.47 11.59
CA CYS A 116 -5.49 3.06 10.88
C CYS A 116 -6.73 3.24 11.77
N ALA A 117 -7.63 4.16 11.39
CA ALA A 117 -8.90 4.36 12.07
C ALA A 117 -9.95 3.27 11.78
N PHE A 118 -9.64 2.33 10.87
CA PHE A 118 -10.57 1.36 10.32
C PHE A 118 -10.22 -0.09 10.65
N ASP A 119 -9.21 -0.31 11.50
CA ASP A 119 -8.74 -1.66 11.86
C ASP A 119 -8.37 -2.52 10.63
N ALA A 120 -7.89 -1.85 9.57
CA ALA A 120 -7.57 -2.48 8.28
C ALA A 120 -6.08 -2.78 8.10
N VAL A 121 -5.22 -2.35 9.03
CA VAL A 121 -3.76 -2.54 8.93
C VAL A 121 -3.26 -3.23 10.18
N HIS A 122 -2.59 -4.36 10.00
CA HIS A 122 -2.01 -5.14 11.10
C HIS A 122 -0.55 -5.48 10.80
N VAL A 123 0.30 -5.45 11.81
CA VAL A 123 1.68 -5.92 11.73
C VAL A 123 1.75 -7.33 12.34
N VAL A 124 1.92 -8.31 11.46
CA VAL A 124 2.05 -9.74 11.78
C VAL A 124 3.44 -10.19 11.35
N ASP A 125 4.16 -10.91 12.21
CA ASP A 125 5.52 -11.37 11.95
C ASP A 125 6.46 -10.27 11.45
N SER A 126 6.44 -9.13 12.15
CA SER A 126 7.21 -7.91 11.85
C SER A 126 6.91 -7.24 10.51
N LEU A 127 5.80 -7.62 9.86
CA LEU A 127 5.44 -7.13 8.53
C LEU A 127 4.01 -6.60 8.49
N ALA A 128 3.84 -5.42 7.89
CA ALA A 128 2.53 -4.83 7.66
C ALA A 128 1.70 -5.68 6.67
N ARG A 129 0.42 -5.81 6.97
CA ARG A 129 -0.62 -6.45 6.15
C ARG A 129 -1.84 -5.53 6.13
N ILE A 130 -2.48 -5.46 4.97
CA ILE A 130 -3.70 -4.66 4.77
C ILE A 130 -4.84 -5.64 4.54
N ASP A 131 -5.87 -5.54 5.37
CA ASP A 131 -7.18 -6.12 5.14
C ASP A 131 -7.95 -5.16 4.21
N TYR A 132 -8.06 -5.55 2.94
CA TYR A 132 -8.70 -4.71 1.93
C TYR A 132 -10.22 -4.66 2.06
N GLU A 133 -10.85 -5.57 2.81
CA GLU A 133 -12.31 -5.52 3.04
C GLU A 133 -12.68 -4.37 3.99
N LYS A 134 -11.78 -4.04 4.92
CA LYS A 134 -11.93 -2.92 5.86
C LYS A 134 -11.27 -1.62 5.39
N CYS A 135 -10.38 -1.69 4.42
CA CYS A 135 -9.57 -0.54 4.01
C CYS A 135 -10.41 0.47 3.21
N THR A 136 -10.42 1.73 3.66
CA THR A 136 -11.12 2.82 2.95
C THR A 136 -10.24 3.58 1.95
N ASN A 137 -9.07 3.04 1.59
CA ASN A 137 -8.10 3.72 0.70
C ASN A 137 -7.69 5.14 1.14
N CYS A 138 -7.69 5.44 2.46
CA CYS A 138 -7.30 6.76 2.97
C CYS A 138 -5.78 7.03 2.91
N MET A 139 -4.95 6.02 2.65
CA MET A 139 -3.50 6.11 2.47
C MET A 139 -2.68 6.63 3.68
N VAL A 140 -3.31 6.86 4.84
CA VAL A 140 -2.64 7.37 6.05
C VAL A 140 -1.51 6.44 6.52
N CYS A 141 -1.67 5.13 6.32
CA CYS A 141 -0.64 4.13 6.64
C CYS A 141 0.63 4.31 5.81
N ALA A 142 0.51 4.71 4.54
CA ALA A 142 1.64 4.99 3.66
C ALA A 142 2.33 6.30 4.05
N GLU A 143 1.56 7.36 4.30
CA GLU A 143 2.10 8.67 4.73
C GLU A 143 2.93 8.58 6.01
N LYS A 144 2.44 7.80 6.99
CA LYS A 144 3.12 7.65 8.28
C LYS A 144 4.21 6.59 8.28
N CYS A 145 4.41 5.84 7.19
CA CYS A 145 5.41 4.79 7.12
C CYS A 145 6.83 5.38 7.06
N PRO A 146 7.66 5.26 8.12
CA PRO A 146 8.96 5.92 8.16
C PRO A 146 9.97 5.34 7.17
N THR A 147 9.76 4.09 6.72
CA THR A 147 10.64 3.42 5.76
C THR A 147 10.11 3.45 4.33
N LYS A 148 8.92 4.03 4.11
CA LYS A 148 8.26 4.04 2.78
C LYS A 148 8.13 2.64 2.18
N SER A 149 7.89 1.64 3.04
CA SER A 149 7.62 0.24 2.66
C SER A 149 6.16 0.00 2.24
N ILE A 150 5.34 1.04 2.27
CA ILE A 150 3.94 1.03 1.86
C ILE A 150 3.81 2.12 0.80
N THR A 151 3.42 1.74 -0.41
CA THR A 151 3.24 2.66 -1.55
C THR A 151 1.76 3.05 -1.63
N ALA A 152 1.49 4.29 -2.03
CA ALA A 152 0.13 4.80 -2.20
C ALA A 152 0.04 5.88 -3.27
N MET A 153 -1.13 6.00 -3.90
CA MET A 153 -1.46 7.04 -4.88
C MET A 153 -1.97 8.31 -4.19
N ILE A 154 -1.12 8.96 -3.38
CA ILE A 154 -1.52 10.10 -2.53
C ILE A 154 -2.07 11.28 -3.35
N GLU A 155 -1.57 11.47 -4.56
CA GLU A 155 -1.97 12.56 -5.47
C GLU A 155 -3.44 12.42 -5.92
N ASP A 156 -3.96 11.20 -5.97
CA ASP A 156 -5.34 10.90 -6.38
C ASP A 156 -6.34 10.91 -5.20
N ARG A 157 -5.89 11.34 -4.00
CA ARG A 157 -6.75 11.37 -2.81
C ARG A 157 -7.82 12.45 -2.94
N LYS A 158 -9.04 12.01 -3.25
CA LYS A 158 -10.25 12.83 -3.21
C LYS A 158 -10.61 13.24 -1.78
N LYS A 159 -11.07 14.47 -1.60
CA LYS A 159 -11.50 15.06 -0.33
C LYS A 159 -13.00 15.35 -0.35
N ALA A 160 -13.59 15.35 0.83
CA ALA A 160 -15.00 15.64 0.98
C ALA A 160 -15.27 17.14 0.81
N TYR A 161 -16.29 17.48 0.03
CA TYR A 161 -16.80 18.84 -0.17
C TYR A 161 -18.30 18.87 0.12
N ILE A 162 -18.77 19.84 0.91
CA ILE A 162 -20.18 19.94 1.30
C ILE A 162 -20.91 20.91 0.36
N ILE A 163 -21.99 20.43 -0.24
CA ILE A 163 -22.92 21.21 -1.06
C ILE A 163 -23.84 21.99 -0.12
N SER A 164 -23.58 23.28 0.04
CA SER A 164 -24.26 24.15 1.00
C SER A 164 -25.78 24.15 0.83
N GLU A 165 -26.27 24.09 -0.41
CA GLU A 165 -27.69 24.14 -0.76
C GLU A 165 -28.47 22.88 -0.36
N LYS A 166 -27.76 21.75 -0.19
CA LYS A 166 -28.36 20.46 0.19
C LYS A 166 -28.18 20.16 1.68
N CYS A 167 -27.22 20.80 2.35
CA CYS A 167 -26.88 20.48 3.72
C CYS A 167 -28.00 20.92 4.69
N ILE A 168 -28.53 19.98 5.46
CA ILE A 168 -29.57 20.24 6.47
C ILE A 168 -29.02 20.41 7.90
N GLY A 169 -27.70 20.43 8.10
CA GLY A 169 -27.09 20.60 9.42
C GLY A 169 -27.39 19.50 10.44
N CYS A 170 -27.48 18.23 9.99
CA CYS A 170 -27.84 17.08 10.84
C CYS A 170 -26.71 16.54 11.73
N THR A 171 -25.46 16.98 11.51
CA THR A 171 -24.25 16.58 12.26
C THR A 171 -23.73 15.15 12.10
N ILE A 172 -24.44 14.28 11.38
CA ILE A 172 -24.02 12.88 11.15
C ILE A 172 -22.61 12.80 10.55
N CYS A 173 -22.30 13.64 9.56
CA CYS A 173 -20.98 13.64 8.91
C CYS A 173 -19.84 14.01 9.87
N ALA A 174 -20.05 14.98 10.75
CA ALA A 174 -19.05 15.41 11.73
C ALA A 174 -18.81 14.34 12.79
N GLN A 175 -19.89 13.74 13.33
CA GLN A 175 -19.80 12.67 14.33
C GLN A 175 -19.07 11.42 13.84
N ASN A 176 -19.08 11.16 12.53
CA ASN A 176 -18.46 9.98 11.93
C ASN A 176 -17.11 10.28 11.26
N CYS A 177 -16.60 11.51 11.38
CA CYS A 177 -15.31 11.87 10.81
C CYS A 177 -14.17 11.31 11.69
N PRO A 178 -13.35 10.36 11.21
CA PRO A 178 -12.29 9.76 12.01
C PRO A 178 -11.13 10.71 12.34
N VAL A 179 -11.08 11.86 11.64
CA VAL A 179 -10.00 12.87 11.76
C VAL A 179 -10.54 14.23 12.17
N ASP A 180 -11.81 14.30 12.57
CA ASP A 180 -12.47 15.51 13.07
C ASP A 180 -12.21 16.74 12.18
N CYS A 181 -12.40 16.56 10.87
CA CYS A 181 -12.16 17.60 9.86
C CYS A 181 -13.43 18.33 9.42
N ILE A 182 -14.59 18.09 10.05
CA ILE A 182 -15.87 18.70 9.62
C ILE A 182 -16.41 19.55 10.75
N ALA A 183 -16.48 20.86 10.53
CA ALA A 183 -17.04 21.83 11.47
C ALA A 183 -18.49 22.17 11.10
N GLY A 184 -19.33 22.42 12.10
CA GLY A 184 -20.72 22.82 11.91
C GLY A 184 -21.56 22.53 13.14
N GLU A 185 -22.49 23.43 13.46
CA GLU A 185 -23.49 23.24 14.51
C GLU A 185 -24.77 22.66 13.93
N LYS A 186 -25.64 22.15 14.81
CA LYS A 186 -26.98 21.71 14.42
C LYS A 186 -27.72 22.82 13.66
N GLU A 187 -28.42 22.45 12.59
CA GLU A 187 -29.22 23.35 11.73
C GLU A 187 -28.39 24.43 10.98
N LYS A 188 -27.04 24.36 11.04
CA LYS A 188 -26.16 25.20 10.23
C LYS A 188 -25.50 24.38 9.12
N VAL A 189 -25.06 25.04 8.06
CA VAL A 189 -24.28 24.39 6.99
C VAL A 189 -22.90 24.01 7.53
N HIS A 190 -22.49 22.79 7.22
CA HIS A 190 -21.21 22.23 7.65
C HIS A 190 -20.09 22.57 6.66
N VAL A 191 -18.85 22.61 7.13
CA VAL A 191 -17.65 22.94 6.34
C VAL A 191 -16.55 21.92 6.61
N VAL A 192 -15.86 21.49 5.55
CA VAL A 192 -14.72 20.57 5.64
C VAL A 192 -13.41 21.35 5.70
N ASP A 193 -12.51 20.95 6.61
CA ASP A 193 -11.11 21.34 6.59
C ASP A 193 -10.32 20.38 5.68
N ASP A 194 -10.14 20.82 4.44
CA ASP A 194 -9.44 20.05 3.41
C ASP A 194 -8.00 19.67 3.79
N ARG A 195 -7.36 20.38 4.73
CA ARG A 195 -5.98 20.07 5.15
C ARG A 195 -5.94 18.84 6.04
N LYS A 196 -7.05 18.51 6.72
CA LYS A 196 -7.18 17.35 7.61
C LYS A 196 -7.91 16.19 6.96
N CYS A 197 -8.72 16.44 5.93
CA CYS A 197 -9.48 15.39 5.26
C CYS A 197 -8.54 14.32 4.66
N ILE A 198 -8.72 13.07 5.10
CA ILE A 198 -7.96 11.90 4.63
C ILE A 198 -8.64 11.14 3.49
N GLY A 199 -9.76 11.66 2.97
CA GLY A 199 -10.45 11.06 1.83
C GLY A 199 -11.13 9.72 2.09
N CYS A 200 -11.45 9.39 3.34
CA CYS A 200 -12.01 8.08 3.70
C CYS A 200 -13.47 7.83 3.29
N SER A 201 -14.15 8.80 2.68
CA SER A 201 -15.55 8.72 2.21
C SER A 201 -16.64 8.39 3.24
N VAL A 202 -16.32 8.16 4.52
CA VAL A 202 -17.31 7.83 5.57
C VAL A 202 -18.42 8.88 5.68
N CYS A 203 -18.07 10.16 5.59
CA CYS A 203 -19.07 11.24 5.66
C CYS A 203 -20.00 11.23 4.44
N TYR A 204 -19.45 10.96 3.25
CA TYR A 204 -20.19 10.86 2.00
C TYR A 204 -21.25 9.74 2.08
N GLU A 205 -20.83 8.54 2.48
CA GLU A 205 -21.73 7.36 2.58
C GLU A 205 -22.84 7.53 3.62
N LYS A 206 -22.58 8.30 4.70
CA LYS A 206 -23.55 8.50 5.78
C LYS A 206 -24.43 9.74 5.60
N CYS A 207 -24.28 10.51 4.54
CA CYS A 207 -25.06 11.73 4.34
C CYS A 207 -26.51 11.37 3.93
N PRO A 208 -27.54 11.69 4.73
CA PRO A 208 -28.92 11.29 4.42
C PRO A 208 -29.57 12.07 3.27
N VAL A 209 -28.90 13.11 2.77
CA VAL A 209 -29.42 14.07 1.78
C VAL A 209 -28.45 14.28 0.62
N ASP A 210 -27.44 13.41 0.48
CA ASP A 210 -26.44 13.45 -0.60
C ASP A 210 -25.84 14.86 -0.81
N ALA A 211 -25.53 15.53 0.30
CA ALA A 211 -24.97 16.88 0.34
C ALA A 211 -23.44 16.89 0.33
N ILE A 212 -22.78 15.78 0.01
CA ILE A 212 -21.32 15.65 0.03
C ILE A 212 -20.85 15.11 -1.32
N GLU A 213 -19.76 15.66 -1.84
CA GLU A 213 -19.04 15.16 -3.00
C GLU A 213 -17.59 14.82 -2.63
N MET A 214 -17.01 13.84 -3.32
CA MET A 214 -15.58 13.51 -3.19
C MET A 214 -14.84 14.07 -4.41
N ARG A 215 -14.01 15.09 -4.21
CA ARG A 215 -13.28 15.82 -5.26
C ARG A 215 -11.78 15.75 -5.08
#